data_AF-A0A384I5S3-F1
#
_entry.id   AF-A0A384I5S3-F1
#
_cell.length_a   1.000
_cell.length_b   1.000
_cell.length_c   1.000
_cell.angle_alpha   90.00
_cell.angle_beta   90.00
_cell.angle_gamma   90.00
#
_symmetry.space_group_name_H-M   'P 1'
#
loop_
_entity.id
_entity.type
_entity.pdbx_description
1 polymer ?
#
loop_
_entity_poly.entity_id
_entity_poly.type
_entity_poly.pdbx_seq_one_letter_code
_entity_poly.pdbx_strand_id
1 'polypeptide(L)'
;MPGGQSSGGVSRPTHRRKPGGNLPRSRGSELQVPSEGNAEFLLALGPALRLVLDLARTPIAYSQLADKLSAEFPAVSGVQRDRFLGELLQVRLLRSSLRSPATITNPADVLPPAVDFQTTDLMTASDLRLDADVRLPVQVLAEAETAATVLARLVTHPNGTPAWRRWTKQFTERYGENSTVPVEMATDPDHGLGFPAGFVTASEPPRPMSRRDRLLLELAGSAAAEGRHSIALTGAMIEELEAAAEGESQGLAPHLELAAQVHSASVQALDRGDFRLRVLTVSRSAGSMTGRFWHLFPGTETAYASLPTVDPEAELAQLSFHAGRVPADLLTRAPQALPRVVSVGEFRHPAPHVLFPRDLSVTVTGGSARLVESVTGKPLELLAPTAINFLWNNYTPPMARFLGEISRAASPQVTWFDWGAAWALPFTPALTYRRIVLTAARWKIRSRTLPHRTAPLHEWADQLGFWRARMRVPERVLLAEDDQQLPLDLSRDVDLDILRAHLDASPFGVATLHEAPPTGADGWIGGRAHSIVLPLARRS
;
A
#
# COMPACT_ATOMS: atom_id res chain seq x y z
N MET A 1 9.51 -18.46 -55.25
CA MET A 1 10.17 -17.21 -54.85
C MET A 1 9.20 -16.07 -55.10
N PRO A 2 8.54 -15.59 -54.04
CA PRO A 2 8.86 -14.22 -53.60
C PRO A 2 9.00 -14.12 -52.07
N GLY A 3 9.85 -13.18 -51.65
CA GLY A 3 10.13 -12.88 -50.24
C GLY A 3 9.00 -12.06 -49.61
N GLY A 4 8.58 -12.50 -48.42
CA GLY A 4 7.65 -11.76 -47.56
C GLY A 4 8.42 -10.84 -46.62
N GLN A 5 8.15 -9.53 -46.73
CA GLN A 5 8.50 -8.54 -45.72
C GLN A 5 7.69 -8.83 -44.44
N SER A 6 8.37 -9.12 -43.33
CA SER A 6 7.73 -9.17 -42.01
C SER A 6 7.66 -7.75 -41.44
N SER A 7 6.53 -7.08 -41.66
CA SER A 7 6.16 -5.89 -40.89
C SER A 7 5.93 -6.30 -39.43
N GLY A 8 6.83 -5.90 -38.53
CA GLY A 8 6.62 -6.01 -37.09
C GLY A 8 5.51 -5.05 -36.64
N GLY A 9 4.26 -5.46 -36.80
CA GLY A 9 3.10 -4.72 -36.32
C GLY A 9 2.81 -5.06 -34.85
N VAL A 10 2.63 -4.04 -34.03
CA VAL A 10 2.04 -4.17 -32.68
C VAL A 10 0.62 -4.71 -32.84
N SER A 11 0.34 -5.89 -32.27
CA SER A 11 -1.01 -6.47 -32.31
C SER A 11 -1.93 -5.74 -31.34
N ARG A 12 -3.19 -5.52 -31.74
CA ARG A 12 -4.24 -4.91 -30.90
C ARG A 12 -4.37 -5.64 -29.55
N PRO A 13 -4.75 -4.93 -28.46
CA PRO A 13 -4.88 -5.52 -27.13
C PRO A 13 -5.79 -6.76 -27.20
N THR A 14 -5.24 -7.92 -26.84
CA THR A 14 -6.04 -9.14 -26.75
C THR A 14 -6.69 -9.18 -25.36
N HIS A 15 -8.01 -9.11 -25.31
CA HIS A 15 -8.76 -9.29 -24.06
C HIS A 15 -8.77 -10.77 -23.66
N ARG A 16 -7.61 -11.33 -23.30
CA ARG A 16 -7.54 -12.59 -22.56
C ARG A 16 -7.48 -12.23 -21.08
N ARG A 17 -8.37 -12.83 -20.27
CA ARG A 17 -8.40 -12.69 -18.81
C ARG A 17 -7.15 -13.31 -18.19
N LYS A 18 -6.03 -12.59 -18.20
CA LYS A 18 -4.85 -12.85 -17.37
C LYS A 18 -4.27 -11.48 -16.93
N PRO A 19 -4.18 -11.19 -15.63
CA PRO A 19 -3.54 -9.95 -15.17
C PRO A 19 -2.02 -10.05 -15.34
N GLY A 20 -1.41 -8.98 -15.85
CA GLY A 20 0.02 -8.91 -16.14
C GLY A 20 0.87 -8.39 -14.99
N GLY A 21 2.16 -8.75 -14.99
CA GLY A 21 3.19 -8.08 -14.15
C GLY A 21 3.38 -6.63 -14.59
N ASN A 22 4.32 -5.84 -14.04
CA ASN A 22 4.62 -4.47 -14.54
C ASN A 22 6.00 -4.35 -15.22
N LEU A 23 6.62 -5.50 -15.52
CA LEU A 23 7.87 -5.58 -16.26
C LEU A 23 7.67 -6.34 -17.58
N PRO A 24 8.33 -5.93 -18.67
CA PRO A 24 8.39 -6.69 -19.90
C PRO A 24 8.92 -8.11 -19.65
N ARG A 25 8.34 -9.11 -20.32
CA ARG A 25 8.74 -10.53 -20.20
C ARG A 25 8.99 -11.12 -21.57
N SER A 26 10.11 -11.82 -21.75
CA SER A 26 10.42 -12.55 -22.97
C SER A 26 9.89 -13.98 -22.87
N ARG A 27 9.08 -14.41 -23.83
CA ARG A 27 8.59 -15.79 -23.97
C ARG A 27 8.87 -16.28 -25.39
N GLY A 28 9.99 -16.97 -25.59
CA GLY A 28 10.42 -17.43 -26.91
C GLY A 28 10.66 -16.28 -27.89
N SER A 29 9.85 -16.17 -28.95
CA SER A 29 9.92 -15.10 -29.96
C SER A 29 8.98 -13.92 -29.69
N GLU A 30 8.35 -13.85 -28.50
CA GLU A 30 7.41 -12.80 -28.13
C GLU A 30 7.83 -12.11 -26.83
N LEU A 31 7.55 -10.82 -26.73
CA LEU A 31 7.74 -9.98 -25.55
C LEU A 31 6.36 -9.53 -25.05
N GLN A 32 6.01 -9.90 -23.82
CA GLN A 32 4.82 -9.43 -23.14
C GLN A 32 5.14 -8.14 -22.40
N VAL A 33 4.52 -7.03 -22.80
CA VAL A 33 4.67 -5.73 -22.14
C VAL A 33 3.37 -5.36 -21.43
N PRO A 34 3.42 -5.17 -20.11
CA PRO A 34 2.23 -4.78 -19.36
C PRO A 34 1.72 -3.39 -19.73
N SER A 35 0.40 -3.23 -19.79
CA SER A 35 -0.29 -1.96 -19.99
C SER A 35 -1.02 -1.51 -18.73
N GLU A 36 -1.64 -0.33 -18.77
CA GLU A 36 -2.48 0.13 -17.66
C GLU A 36 -3.68 -0.80 -17.44
N GLY A 37 -3.89 -1.21 -16.19
CA GLY A 37 -4.95 -2.15 -15.82
C GLY A 37 -4.59 -3.60 -16.13
N ASN A 38 -5.54 -4.37 -16.66
CA ASN A 38 -5.36 -5.80 -16.97
C ASN A 38 -4.95 -6.05 -18.44
N ALA A 39 -4.56 -5.02 -19.17
CA ALA A 39 -4.18 -5.15 -20.58
C ALA A 39 -2.69 -5.51 -20.71
N GLU A 40 -2.37 -6.35 -21.68
CA GLU A 40 -1.00 -6.73 -22.04
C GLU A 40 -0.80 -6.50 -23.54
N PHE A 41 0.36 -5.97 -23.91
CA PHE A 41 0.83 -5.94 -25.29
C PHE A 41 1.71 -7.15 -25.55
N LEU A 42 1.47 -7.84 -26.67
CA LEU A 42 2.35 -8.88 -27.18
C LEU A 42 3.12 -8.29 -28.37
N LEU A 43 4.43 -8.19 -28.22
CA LEU A 43 5.35 -7.67 -29.23
C LEU A 43 6.18 -8.82 -29.78
N ALA A 44 6.26 -8.98 -31.09
CA ALA A 44 7.19 -9.93 -31.68
C ALA A 44 8.64 -9.48 -31.39
N LEU A 45 9.45 -10.39 -30.84
CA LEU A 45 10.84 -10.17 -30.44
C LEU A 45 11.78 -10.26 -31.65
N GLY A 46 11.51 -9.41 -32.65
CA GLY A 46 12.27 -9.31 -33.89
C GLY A 46 13.64 -8.65 -33.72
N PRO A 47 14.50 -8.70 -34.75
CA PRO A 47 15.88 -8.18 -34.67
C PRO A 47 15.97 -6.71 -34.25
N ALA A 48 15.09 -5.85 -34.78
CA ALA A 48 15.05 -4.43 -34.42
C ALA A 48 14.69 -4.21 -32.95
N LEU A 49 13.73 -4.97 -32.41
CA LEU A 49 13.36 -4.86 -31.00
C LEU A 49 14.49 -5.34 -30.08
N ARG A 50 15.18 -6.44 -30.43
CA ARG A 50 16.35 -6.91 -29.68
C ARG A 50 17.45 -5.85 -29.65
N LEU A 51 17.77 -5.27 -30.80
CA LEU A 51 18.77 -4.21 -30.88
C LEU A 51 18.39 -3.02 -29.99
N VAL A 52 17.13 -2.57 -30.02
CA VAL A 52 16.67 -1.48 -29.15
C VAL A 52 16.81 -1.84 -27.68
N LEU A 53 16.37 -3.04 -27.28
CA LEU A 53 16.44 -3.48 -25.88
C LEU A 53 17.88 -3.58 -25.38
N ASP A 54 18.80 -4.07 -26.22
CA ASP A 54 20.22 -4.18 -25.88
C ASP A 54 20.89 -2.81 -25.78
N LEU A 55 20.61 -1.90 -26.73
CA LEU A 55 21.15 -0.53 -26.70
C LEU A 55 20.58 0.30 -25.55
N ALA A 56 19.33 0.06 -25.16
CA ALA A 56 18.63 0.80 -24.12
C ALA A 56 18.80 0.21 -22.70
N ARG A 57 19.68 -0.80 -22.52
CA ARG A 57 20.04 -1.29 -21.16
C ARG A 57 20.68 -0.20 -20.30
N THR A 58 21.35 0.75 -20.96
CA THR A 58 21.85 2.00 -20.38
C THR A 58 21.17 3.18 -21.08
N PRO A 59 20.99 4.32 -20.39
CA PRO A 59 20.47 5.54 -21.01
C PRO A 59 21.19 5.88 -22.32
N ILE A 60 20.40 6.12 -23.38
CA ILE A 60 20.87 6.48 -24.71
C ILE A 60 20.03 7.65 -25.23
N ALA A 61 20.65 8.61 -25.91
CA ALA A 61 19.92 9.71 -26.52
C ALA A 61 18.99 9.18 -27.63
N TYR A 62 17.79 9.74 -27.75
CA TYR A 62 16.80 9.31 -28.74
C TYR A 62 17.37 9.34 -30.17
N SER A 63 18.07 10.43 -30.53
CA SER A 63 18.74 10.56 -31.83
C SER A 63 19.77 9.47 -32.08
N GLN A 64 20.64 9.18 -31.11
CA GLN A 64 21.64 8.13 -31.21
C GLN A 64 21.01 6.73 -31.35
N LEU A 65 19.90 6.47 -30.67
CA LEU A 65 19.16 5.21 -30.82
C LEU A 65 18.55 5.09 -32.23
N ALA A 66 17.96 6.17 -32.73
CA ALA A 66 17.39 6.23 -34.08
C ALA A 66 18.47 6.09 -35.17
N ASP A 67 19.64 6.69 -34.99
CA ASP A 67 20.78 6.58 -35.91
C ASP A 67 21.34 5.16 -35.95
N LYS A 68 21.49 4.51 -34.79
CA LYS A 68 21.93 3.10 -34.72
C LYS A 68 20.92 2.16 -35.39
N LEU A 69 19.63 2.38 -35.17
CA LEU A 69 18.58 1.66 -35.90
C LEU A 69 18.65 1.91 -37.41
N SER A 70 18.95 3.15 -37.82
CA SER A 70 19.11 3.51 -39.23
C SER A 70 20.28 2.79 -39.89
N ALA A 71 21.39 2.67 -39.16
CA ALA A 71 22.59 2.01 -39.66
C ALA A 71 22.37 0.50 -39.85
N GLU A 72 21.72 -0.15 -38.89
CA GLU A 72 21.46 -1.60 -38.95
C GLU A 72 20.32 -1.97 -39.92
N PHE A 73 19.28 -1.12 -40.01
CA PHE A 73 18.09 -1.35 -40.83
C PHE A 73 17.87 -0.21 -41.86
N PRO A 74 18.77 -0.03 -42.84
CA PRO A 74 18.74 1.10 -43.77
C PRO A 74 17.52 1.10 -44.71
N ALA A 75 16.89 -0.05 -44.91
CA ALA A 75 15.68 -0.19 -45.74
C ALA A 75 14.40 0.37 -45.06
N VAL A 76 14.44 0.68 -43.75
CA VAL A 76 13.29 1.19 -43.00
C VAL A 76 13.31 2.72 -43.00
N SER A 77 12.20 3.32 -43.46
CA SER A 77 12.07 4.79 -43.51
C SER A 77 12.12 5.43 -42.11
N GLY A 78 12.56 6.70 -42.03
CA GLY A 78 12.59 7.46 -40.77
C GLY A 78 11.25 7.48 -40.03
N VAL A 79 10.14 7.73 -40.76
CA VAL A 79 8.78 7.74 -40.20
C VAL A 79 8.39 6.40 -39.55
N GLN A 80 8.77 5.28 -40.16
CA GLN A 80 8.50 3.96 -39.59
C GLN A 80 9.33 3.69 -38.33
N ARG A 81 10.58 4.15 -38.29
CA ARG A 81 11.44 4.03 -37.10
C ARG A 81 10.93 4.89 -35.94
N ASP A 82 10.56 6.13 -36.21
CA ASP A 82 10.04 7.04 -35.19
C ASP A 82 8.72 6.54 -34.63
N ARG A 83 7.84 6.00 -35.50
CA ARG A 83 6.62 5.32 -35.06
C ARG A 83 6.93 4.12 -34.18
N PHE A 84 7.88 3.27 -34.58
CA PHE A 84 8.28 2.10 -33.78
C PHE A 84 8.81 2.51 -32.40
N LEU A 85 9.76 3.45 -32.32
CA LEU A 85 10.26 3.96 -31.05
C LEU A 85 9.17 4.65 -30.22
N GLY A 86 8.27 5.39 -30.87
CA GLY A 86 7.10 6.01 -30.24
C GLY A 86 6.15 4.98 -29.63
N GLU A 87 5.87 3.88 -30.33
CA GLU A 87 5.09 2.77 -29.82
C GLU A 87 5.76 2.13 -28.60
N LEU A 88 7.09 1.93 -28.63
CA LEU A 88 7.83 1.39 -27.48
C LEU A 88 7.78 2.30 -26.24
N LEU A 89 7.76 3.63 -26.44
CA LEU A 89 7.54 4.61 -25.37
C LEU A 89 6.09 4.58 -24.86
N GLN A 90 5.10 4.49 -25.76
CA GLN A 90 3.68 4.43 -25.42
C GLN A 90 3.33 3.19 -24.59
N VAL A 91 3.84 2.01 -25.01
CA VAL A 91 3.68 0.76 -24.27
C VAL A 91 4.66 0.64 -23.10
N ARG A 92 5.40 1.71 -22.78
CA ARG A 92 6.24 1.80 -21.58
C ARG A 92 7.40 0.80 -21.54
N LEU A 93 7.77 0.24 -22.69
CA LEU A 93 8.94 -0.62 -22.85
C LEU A 93 10.23 0.21 -22.84
N LEU A 94 10.19 1.38 -23.46
CA LEU A 94 11.20 2.43 -23.28
C LEU A 94 10.71 3.45 -22.25
N ARG A 95 11.67 4.02 -21.51
CA ARG A 95 11.44 5.10 -20.56
C ARG A 95 12.19 6.34 -21.01
N SER A 96 11.50 7.47 -21.01
CA SER A 96 12.07 8.77 -21.33
C SER A 96 12.49 9.49 -20.05
N SER A 97 13.54 10.30 -20.13
CA SER A 97 13.94 11.24 -19.08
C SER A 97 12.90 12.33 -18.81
N LEU A 98 11.93 12.53 -19.71
CA LEU A 98 10.82 13.45 -19.52
C LEU A 98 9.87 13.02 -18.39
N ARG A 99 9.85 11.73 -18.05
CA ARG A 99 9.17 11.27 -16.83
C ARG A 99 10.15 11.36 -15.67
N SER A 100 10.01 12.41 -14.86
CA SER A 100 10.78 12.59 -13.63
C SER A 100 10.74 11.33 -12.76
N PRO A 101 11.86 10.88 -12.17
CA PRO A 101 11.82 9.85 -11.14
C PRO A 101 10.91 10.27 -9.97
N ALA A 102 10.36 9.30 -9.24
CA ALA A 102 9.46 9.55 -8.11
C ALA A 102 10.15 10.25 -6.93
N THR A 103 11.49 10.31 -6.91
CA THR A 103 12.24 11.14 -5.95
C THR A 103 12.14 12.64 -6.20
N ILE A 104 11.57 13.05 -7.35
CA ILE A 104 11.33 14.46 -7.69
C ILE A 104 9.90 14.82 -7.30
N THR A 105 9.75 15.73 -6.34
CA THR A 105 8.43 16.13 -5.81
C THR A 105 7.57 16.80 -6.88
N ASN A 106 8.07 17.84 -7.53
CA ASN A 106 7.36 18.51 -8.62
C ASN A 106 7.81 17.93 -9.97
N PRO A 107 7.00 17.11 -10.66
CA PRO A 107 7.38 16.53 -11.95
C PRO A 107 7.68 17.56 -13.04
N ALA A 108 7.16 18.79 -12.93
CA ALA A 108 7.41 19.84 -13.91
C ALA A 108 8.87 20.32 -13.89
N ASP A 109 9.59 20.17 -12.77
CA ASP A 109 10.95 20.69 -12.60
C ASP A 109 11.97 20.07 -13.57
N VAL A 110 11.67 18.90 -14.14
CA VAL A 110 12.56 18.21 -15.10
C VAL A 110 12.16 18.44 -16.56
N LEU A 111 11.04 19.11 -16.82
CA LEU A 111 10.57 19.35 -18.18
C LEU A 111 11.44 20.41 -18.86
N PRO A 112 11.80 20.23 -20.14
CA PRO A 112 12.54 21.24 -20.87
C PRO A 112 11.65 22.49 -21.10
N PRO A 113 12.23 23.70 -21.16
CA PRO A 113 11.48 24.95 -21.29
C PRO A 113 10.50 25.00 -22.48
N ALA A 114 10.78 24.25 -23.55
CA ALA A 114 9.91 24.18 -24.73
C ALA A 114 8.54 23.49 -24.48
N VAL A 115 8.40 22.75 -23.37
CA VAL A 115 7.16 22.02 -22.99
C VAL A 115 6.36 22.79 -21.93
N ASP A 116 6.90 23.89 -21.40
CA ASP A 116 6.34 24.64 -20.27
C ASP A 116 4.93 25.20 -20.55
N PHE A 117 4.65 25.61 -21.80
CA PHE A 117 3.34 26.11 -22.25
C PHE A 117 2.19 25.08 -22.16
N GLN A 118 2.49 23.78 -22.03
CA GLN A 118 1.47 22.72 -21.89
C GLN A 118 1.14 22.42 -20.43
N THR A 119 1.86 23.00 -19.46
CA THR A 119 1.69 22.69 -18.04
C THR A 119 0.56 23.50 -17.37
N THR A 120 0.16 24.63 -17.96
CA THR A 120 -0.88 25.53 -17.43
C THR A 120 -2.28 24.92 -17.38
N ASP A 121 -2.56 23.88 -18.17
CA ASP A 121 -3.85 23.17 -18.21
C ASP A 121 -3.86 21.86 -17.39
N LEU A 122 -2.77 21.56 -16.67
CA LEU A 122 -2.67 20.32 -15.88
C LEU A 122 -3.42 20.42 -14.56
N MET A 123 -4.04 19.30 -14.15
CA MET A 123 -4.62 19.17 -12.82
C MET A 123 -3.54 19.28 -11.75
N THR A 124 -3.64 20.28 -10.88
CA THR A 124 -2.70 20.49 -9.79
C THR A 124 -3.11 19.70 -8.54
N ALA A 125 -2.14 19.05 -7.90
CA ALA A 125 -2.28 18.57 -6.53
C ALA A 125 -1.42 19.45 -5.62
N SER A 126 -1.97 19.88 -4.49
CA SER A 126 -1.28 20.76 -3.54
C SER A 126 -1.10 20.04 -2.22
N ASP A 127 0.12 20.06 -1.69
CA ASP A 127 0.41 19.68 -0.32
C ASP A 127 0.61 20.99 0.48
N LEU A 128 -0.16 21.18 1.55
CA LEU A 128 -0.17 22.42 2.34
C LEU A 128 0.47 22.19 3.71
N ARG A 129 1.50 22.97 4.02
CA ARG A 129 2.06 23.05 5.38
C ARG A 129 1.28 24.08 6.19
N LEU A 130 0.66 23.66 7.28
CA LEU A 130 0.07 24.59 8.25
C LEU A 130 1.19 25.25 9.07
N ASP A 131 1.13 26.57 9.21
CA ASP A 131 2.02 27.32 10.11
C ASP A 131 1.52 27.21 11.55
N ALA A 132 1.77 26.04 12.16
CA ALA A 132 1.28 25.72 13.49
C ALA A 132 2.27 24.81 14.24
N ASP A 133 2.44 25.10 15.53
CA ASP A 133 3.16 24.24 16.47
C ASP A 133 2.17 23.45 17.33
N VAL A 134 2.22 22.12 17.25
CA VAL A 134 1.40 21.22 18.07
C VAL A 134 2.30 20.48 19.05
N ARG A 135 1.96 20.55 20.34
CA ARG A 135 2.66 19.83 21.41
C ARG A 135 1.70 18.85 22.07
N LEU A 136 2.16 17.62 22.24
CA LEU A 136 1.41 16.56 22.90
C LEU A 136 2.14 16.12 24.17
N PRO A 137 1.42 15.82 25.26
CA PRO A 137 2.04 15.28 26.47
C PRO A 137 2.71 13.93 26.20
N VAL A 138 3.80 13.63 26.92
CA VAL A 138 4.54 12.35 26.81
C VAL A 138 3.66 11.13 27.07
N GLN A 139 2.57 11.29 27.83
CA GLN A 139 1.59 10.25 28.06
C GLN A 139 0.90 9.81 26.76
N VAL A 140 0.69 10.70 25.79
CA VAL A 140 0.14 10.34 24.47
C VAL A 140 1.10 9.43 23.73
N LEU A 141 2.41 9.73 23.77
CA LEU A 141 3.44 8.88 23.19
C LEU A 141 3.48 7.51 23.87
N ALA A 142 3.38 7.44 25.20
CA ALA A 142 3.37 6.17 25.92
C ALA A 142 2.14 5.29 25.55
N GLU A 143 0.96 5.91 25.36
CA GLU A 143 -0.22 5.17 24.87
C GLU A 143 -0.08 4.77 23.39
N ALA A 144 0.62 5.56 22.56
CA ALA A 144 0.94 5.19 21.18
C ALA A 144 1.91 4.00 21.08
N GLU A 145 3.00 4.01 21.86
CA GLU A 145 3.92 2.87 22.00
C GLU A 145 3.17 1.62 22.48
N THR A 146 2.29 1.79 23.46
CA THR A 146 1.45 0.70 23.99
C THR A 146 0.49 0.17 22.92
N ALA A 147 -0.16 1.05 22.15
CA ALA A 147 -1.06 0.66 21.07
C ALA A 147 -0.33 -0.14 19.98
N ALA A 148 0.85 0.34 19.54
CA ALA A 148 1.69 -0.36 18.58
C ALA A 148 2.11 -1.74 19.10
N THR A 149 2.48 -1.85 20.38
CA THR A 149 2.86 -3.12 21.02
C THR A 149 1.69 -4.10 21.07
N VAL A 150 0.52 -3.64 21.50
CA VAL A 150 -0.68 -4.48 21.58
C VAL A 150 -1.11 -4.94 20.19
N LEU A 151 -1.11 -4.05 19.19
CA LEU A 151 -1.44 -4.43 17.81
C LEU A 151 -0.43 -5.41 17.22
N ALA A 152 0.86 -5.27 17.54
CA ALA A 152 1.89 -6.21 17.12
C ALA A 152 1.67 -7.63 17.69
N ARG A 153 1.18 -7.74 18.94
CA ARG A 153 0.82 -9.03 19.56
C ARG A 153 -0.47 -9.62 18.98
N LEU A 154 -1.38 -8.78 18.51
CA LEU A 154 -2.71 -9.17 18.01
C LEU A 154 -2.78 -9.39 16.49
N VAL A 155 -1.65 -9.33 15.78
CA VAL A 155 -1.59 -9.53 14.32
C VAL A 155 -2.12 -10.91 13.90
N THR A 156 -2.77 -10.97 12.75
CA THR A 156 -3.24 -12.24 12.17
C THR A 156 -2.09 -13.15 11.73
N HIS A 157 -0.95 -12.55 11.36
CA HIS A 157 0.18 -13.24 10.76
C HIS A 157 1.50 -12.82 11.45
N PRO A 158 1.83 -13.40 12.62
CA PRO A 158 3.02 -13.03 13.40
C PRO A 158 4.34 -13.40 12.72
N ASN A 159 4.31 -14.34 11.76
CA ASN A 159 5.48 -14.81 11.02
C ASN A 159 5.35 -14.53 9.52
N GLY A 160 4.75 -13.38 9.18
CA GLY A 160 4.48 -13.00 7.79
C GLY A 160 3.33 -13.75 7.14
N THR A 161 2.92 -13.26 5.97
CA THR A 161 1.73 -13.78 5.27
C THR A 161 1.95 -15.22 4.75
N PRO A 162 0.90 -16.05 4.62
CA PRO A 162 1.01 -17.39 4.05
C PRO A 162 1.61 -17.42 2.64
N ALA A 163 1.41 -16.36 1.83
CA ALA A 163 1.98 -16.26 0.49
C ALA A 163 3.52 -16.20 0.53
N TRP A 164 4.07 -15.36 1.40
CA TRP A 164 5.51 -15.25 1.62
C TRP A 164 6.11 -16.52 2.22
N ARG A 165 5.49 -17.11 3.24
CA ARG A 165 5.97 -18.38 3.82
C ARG A 165 6.07 -19.51 2.77
N ARG A 166 5.07 -19.63 1.90
CA ARG A 166 5.12 -20.61 0.79
C ARG A 166 6.21 -20.29 -0.21
N TRP A 167 6.36 -19.03 -0.59
CA TRP A 167 7.39 -18.59 -1.53
C TRP A 167 8.80 -18.88 -1.00
N THR A 168 9.07 -18.53 0.26
CA THR A 168 10.36 -18.80 0.92
C THR A 168 10.67 -20.29 1.00
N LYS A 169 9.67 -21.12 1.34
CA LYS A 169 9.83 -22.58 1.34
C LYS A 169 10.21 -23.12 -0.05
N GLN A 170 9.50 -22.68 -1.09
CA GLN A 170 9.79 -23.08 -2.48
C GLN A 170 11.17 -22.60 -2.95
N PHE A 171 11.62 -21.44 -2.47
CA PHE A 171 12.97 -20.93 -2.75
C PHE A 171 14.03 -21.84 -2.16
N THR A 172 13.91 -22.19 -0.87
CA THR A 172 14.85 -23.10 -0.21
C THR A 172 14.84 -24.49 -0.87
N GLU A 173 13.66 -25.03 -1.20
CA GLU A 173 13.55 -26.34 -1.87
C GLU A 173 14.22 -26.36 -3.25
N ARG A 174 14.13 -25.26 -3.99
CA ARG A 174 14.64 -25.17 -5.36
C ARG A 174 16.12 -24.82 -5.46
N TYR A 175 16.55 -23.82 -4.69
CA TYR A 175 17.88 -23.24 -4.83
C TYR A 175 18.83 -23.63 -3.69
N GLY A 176 18.31 -24.17 -2.59
CA GLY A 176 19.06 -24.40 -1.36
C GLY A 176 19.10 -23.16 -0.46
N GLU A 177 19.42 -23.39 0.82
CA GLU A 177 19.62 -22.33 1.80
C GLU A 177 20.97 -21.61 1.57
N ASN A 178 21.01 -20.31 1.84
CA ASN A 178 22.17 -19.42 1.63
C ASN A 178 22.63 -19.28 0.16
N SER A 179 21.86 -19.82 -0.80
CA SER A 179 22.11 -19.60 -2.22
C SER A 179 21.73 -18.17 -2.62
N THR A 180 22.62 -17.50 -3.36
CA THR A 180 22.39 -16.16 -3.89
C THR A 180 21.84 -16.25 -5.31
N VAL A 181 20.58 -15.88 -5.51
CA VAL A 181 19.89 -15.96 -6.80
C VAL A 181 19.47 -14.56 -7.25
N PRO A 182 19.80 -14.11 -8.48
CA PRO A 182 19.38 -12.79 -8.97
C PRO A 182 17.87 -12.59 -8.85
N VAL A 183 17.43 -11.40 -8.43
CA VAL A 183 16.00 -11.10 -8.20
C VAL A 183 15.17 -11.35 -9.47
N GLU A 184 15.67 -10.95 -10.63
CA GLU A 184 15.00 -11.17 -11.91
C GLU A 184 14.82 -12.67 -12.21
N MET A 185 15.81 -13.49 -11.88
CA MET A 185 15.72 -14.96 -12.03
C MET A 185 14.77 -15.58 -11.00
N ALA A 186 14.83 -15.15 -9.74
CA ALA A 186 13.97 -15.69 -8.69
C ALA A 186 12.48 -15.41 -8.95
N THR A 187 12.18 -14.23 -9.50
CA THR A 187 10.81 -13.74 -9.78
C THR A 187 10.33 -14.02 -11.20
N ASP A 188 11.15 -14.66 -12.03
CA ASP A 188 10.76 -15.10 -13.36
C ASP A 188 9.69 -16.21 -13.26
N PRO A 189 8.52 -16.10 -13.93
CA PRO A 189 7.46 -17.08 -13.83
C PRO A 189 7.72 -18.38 -14.61
N ASP A 190 8.61 -18.36 -15.61
CA ASP A 190 8.89 -19.49 -16.51
C ASP A 190 10.16 -20.24 -16.06
N HIS A 191 11.19 -19.49 -15.67
CA HIS A 191 12.50 -20.00 -15.27
C HIS A 191 12.73 -19.97 -13.77
N GLY A 192 11.97 -19.17 -13.02
CA GLY A 192 12.09 -18.98 -11.58
C GLY A 192 10.89 -19.51 -10.80
N LEU A 193 10.63 -18.92 -9.63
CA LEU A 193 9.43 -19.22 -8.83
C LEU A 193 8.23 -18.34 -9.20
N GLY A 194 8.47 -17.24 -9.92
CA GLY A 194 7.52 -16.15 -10.01
C GLY A 194 7.42 -15.34 -8.71
N PHE A 195 6.53 -14.34 -8.72
CA PHE A 195 6.19 -13.58 -7.52
C PHE A 195 5.31 -14.41 -6.55
N PRO A 196 5.30 -14.09 -5.24
CA PRO A 196 4.38 -14.70 -4.30
C PRO A 196 2.92 -14.60 -4.76
N ALA A 197 2.10 -15.58 -4.39
CA ALA A 197 0.67 -15.59 -4.72
C ALA A 197 -0.02 -14.29 -4.24
N GLY A 198 -0.89 -13.70 -5.07
CA GLY A 198 -1.55 -12.44 -4.77
C GLY A 198 -0.85 -11.17 -5.28
N PHE A 199 0.36 -11.30 -5.86
CA PHE A 199 1.11 -10.14 -6.39
C PHE A 199 0.61 -9.68 -7.75
N VAL A 200 0.34 -10.63 -8.64
CA VAL A 200 -0.11 -10.37 -10.02
C VAL A 200 -1.64 -10.47 -10.09
N THR A 201 -2.17 -11.63 -9.69
CA THR A 201 -3.60 -11.87 -9.60
C THR A 201 -4.02 -11.88 -8.14
N ALA A 202 -4.98 -11.03 -7.78
CA ALA A 202 -5.65 -11.13 -6.48
C ALA A 202 -6.21 -12.55 -6.30
N SER A 203 -5.68 -13.25 -5.32
CA SER A 203 -6.07 -14.61 -4.99
C SER A 203 -6.04 -14.75 -3.48
N GLU A 204 -7.22 -14.74 -2.90
CA GLU A 204 -7.43 -15.14 -1.51
C GLU A 204 -8.10 -16.51 -1.54
N PRO A 205 -7.34 -17.61 -1.49
CA PRO A 205 -7.95 -18.91 -1.35
C PRO A 205 -8.77 -18.93 -0.04
N PRO A 206 -9.94 -19.57 -0.02
CA PRO A 206 -10.71 -19.71 1.21
C PRO A 206 -9.83 -20.37 2.27
N ARG A 207 -9.69 -19.68 3.41
CA ARG A 207 -8.93 -20.21 4.55
C ARG A 207 -9.88 -20.86 5.55
N PRO A 208 -9.47 -21.96 6.21
CA PRO A 208 -10.24 -22.51 7.30
C PRO A 208 -10.34 -21.50 8.45
N MET A 209 -11.42 -21.60 9.22
CA MET A 209 -11.61 -20.78 10.43
C MET A 209 -10.55 -21.14 11.48
N SER A 210 -9.72 -20.16 11.83
CA SER A 210 -8.62 -20.32 12.78
C SER A 210 -9.12 -20.34 14.23
N ARG A 211 -8.23 -20.69 15.18
CA ARG A 211 -8.53 -20.56 16.62
C ARG A 211 -8.82 -19.10 16.98
N ARG A 212 -8.00 -18.17 16.47
CA ARG A 212 -8.19 -16.72 16.65
C ARG A 212 -9.55 -16.24 16.14
N ASP A 213 -10.01 -16.72 14.96
CA ASP A 213 -11.32 -16.35 14.44
C ASP A 213 -12.46 -16.76 15.38
N ARG A 214 -12.38 -17.97 15.96
CA ARG A 214 -13.41 -18.48 16.89
C ARG A 214 -13.47 -17.61 18.14
N LEU A 215 -12.32 -17.27 18.71
CA LEU A 215 -12.24 -16.38 19.88
C LEU A 215 -12.83 -15.00 19.57
N LEU A 216 -12.53 -14.42 18.40
CA LEU A 216 -13.11 -13.13 18.02
C LEU A 216 -14.61 -13.19 17.75
N LEU A 217 -15.10 -14.29 17.17
CA LEU A 217 -16.53 -14.53 16.99
C LEU A 217 -17.25 -14.64 18.32
N GLU A 218 -16.68 -15.40 19.26
CA GLU A 218 -17.20 -15.52 20.63
C GLU A 218 -17.19 -14.16 21.34
N LEU A 219 -16.07 -13.44 21.29
CA LEU A 219 -15.91 -12.13 21.88
C LEU A 219 -16.95 -11.12 21.37
N ALA A 220 -17.15 -11.04 20.06
CA ALA A 220 -18.15 -10.16 19.45
C ALA A 220 -19.59 -10.65 19.72
N GLY A 221 -19.83 -11.96 19.71
CA GLY A 221 -21.13 -12.57 19.96
C GLY A 221 -21.62 -12.35 21.39
N SER A 222 -20.76 -12.57 22.38
CA SER A 222 -21.06 -12.31 23.80
C SER A 222 -21.31 -10.82 24.05
N ALA A 223 -20.51 -9.94 23.45
CA ALA A 223 -20.77 -8.49 23.53
C ALA A 223 -22.15 -8.11 22.98
N ALA A 224 -22.54 -8.69 21.84
CA ALA A 224 -23.84 -8.45 21.24
C ALA A 224 -24.98 -8.98 22.12
N ALA A 225 -24.85 -10.18 22.69
CA ALA A 225 -25.85 -10.82 23.54
C ALA A 225 -26.07 -10.05 24.85
N GLU A 226 -25.00 -9.53 25.45
CA GLU A 226 -25.05 -8.68 26.65
C GLU A 226 -25.35 -7.21 26.29
N GLY A 227 -25.31 -6.89 24.99
CA GLY A 227 -25.50 -5.57 24.41
C GLY A 227 -24.53 -4.51 24.93
N ARG A 228 -23.25 -4.90 25.04
CA ARG A 228 -22.10 -4.05 25.30
C ARG A 228 -21.50 -3.56 23.98
N HIS A 229 -21.34 -2.25 23.81
CA HIS A 229 -20.68 -1.70 22.61
C HIS A 229 -19.17 -1.67 22.66
N SER A 230 -18.58 -1.87 23.85
CA SER A 230 -17.14 -1.82 24.03
C SER A 230 -16.68 -2.95 24.94
N ILE A 231 -15.48 -3.44 24.65
CA ILE A 231 -14.74 -4.41 25.45
C ILE A 231 -13.43 -3.77 25.86
N ALA A 232 -13.16 -3.73 27.16
CA ALA A 232 -11.83 -3.45 27.69
C ALA A 232 -11.01 -4.74 27.63
N LEU A 233 -10.01 -4.79 26.75
CA LEU A 233 -9.08 -5.90 26.67
C LEU A 233 -8.28 -6.00 27.96
N THR A 234 -8.16 -7.22 28.49
CA THR A 234 -7.27 -7.53 29.61
C THR A 234 -5.97 -8.14 29.09
N GLY A 235 -4.93 -8.20 29.92
CA GLY A 235 -3.68 -8.89 29.58
C GLY A 235 -3.91 -10.35 29.18
N ALA A 236 -4.75 -11.07 29.94
CA ALA A 236 -5.11 -12.46 29.66
C ALA A 236 -5.81 -12.64 28.31
N MET A 237 -6.70 -11.71 27.93
CA MET A 237 -7.35 -11.76 26.60
C MET A 237 -6.37 -11.53 25.47
N ILE A 238 -5.39 -10.63 25.66
CA ILE A 238 -4.33 -10.38 24.68
C ILE A 238 -3.45 -11.64 24.53
N GLU A 239 -3.03 -12.23 25.64
CA GLU A 239 -2.24 -13.47 25.67
C GLU A 239 -2.97 -14.64 25.00
N GLU A 240 -4.29 -14.77 25.24
CA GLU A 240 -5.09 -15.83 24.62
C GLU A 240 -5.22 -15.64 23.10
N LEU A 241 -5.48 -14.41 22.64
CA LEU A 241 -5.58 -14.10 21.22
C LEU A 241 -4.22 -14.25 20.51
N GLU A 242 -3.13 -13.87 21.16
CA GLU A 242 -1.76 -14.05 20.68
C GLU A 242 -1.41 -15.54 20.55
N ALA A 243 -1.67 -16.34 21.59
CA ALA A 243 -1.45 -17.79 21.56
C ALA A 243 -2.37 -18.54 20.59
N ALA A 244 -3.46 -17.89 20.15
CA ALA A 244 -4.36 -18.42 19.13
C ALA A 244 -3.94 -18.09 17.69
N ALA A 245 -2.95 -17.22 17.49
CA ALA A 245 -2.34 -16.97 16.20
C ALA A 245 -1.46 -18.14 15.75
N GLU A 246 -1.18 -18.24 14.44
CA GLU A 246 -0.38 -19.31 13.88
C GLU A 246 1.13 -19.10 14.15
N GLY A 247 1.66 -19.83 15.13
CA GLY A 247 3.08 -19.88 15.47
C GLY A 247 3.53 -18.78 16.42
N GLU A 248 4.68 -18.98 17.08
CA GLU A 248 5.31 -17.97 17.93
C GLU A 248 5.91 -16.85 17.08
N SER A 249 5.74 -15.60 17.49
CA SER A 249 6.28 -14.44 16.76
C SER A 249 7.80 -14.40 16.82
N GLN A 250 8.45 -14.14 15.67
CA GLN A 250 9.91 -13.89 15.61
C GLN A 250 10.36 -12.52 16.13
N GLY A 251 9.48 -11.77 16.81
CA GLY A 251 9.77 -10.47 17.41
C GLY A 251 9.01 -9.32 16.74
N LEU A 252 9.29 -8.08 17.14
CA LEU A 252 8.59 -6.90 16.63
C LEU A 252 9.14 -6.45 15.27
N ALA A 253 8.24 -5.90 14.44
CA ALA A 253 8.65 -5.12 13.28
C ALA A 253 9.61 -3.99 13.74
N PRO A 254 10.72 -3.74 13.03
CA PRO A 254 11.75 -2.85 13.55
C PRO A 254 11.30 -1.39 13.57
N HIS A 255 10.36 -1.01 12.71
CA HIS A 255 9.70 0.30 12.73
C HIS A 255 8.37 0.29 11.98
N LEU A 256 7.50 1.25 12.31
CA LEU A 256 6.18 1.50 11.72
C LEU A 256 5.78 2.97 11.92
N GLU A 257 4.65 3.40 11.36
CA GLU A 257 3.98 4.64 11.76
C GLU A 257 2.57 4.33 12.28
N LEU A 258 2.22 4.90 13.42
CA LEU A 258 0.87 4.84 13.97
C LEU A 258 0.12 6.12 13.60
N ALA A 259 -0.98 6.00 12.85
CA ALA A 259 -1.92 7.09 12.65
C ALA A 259 -3.05 7.00 13.68
N ALA A 260 -3.25 8.08 14.43
CA ALA A 260 -4.22 8.12 15.52
C ALA A 260 -4.89 9.49 15.65
N GLN A 261 -5.97 9.55 16.42
CA GLN A 261 -6.60 10.79 16.89
C GLN A 261 -6.51 10.86 18.41
N VAL A 262 -6.27 12.06 18.92
CA VAL A 262 -6.34 12.34 20.36
C VAL A 262 -7.70 12.94 20.64
N HIS A 263 -8.47 12.29 21.51
CA HIS A 263 -9.76 12.79 21.95
C HIS A 263 -9.65 13.30 23.38
N SER A 264 -9.82 14.61 23.57
CA SER A 264 -9.85 15.26 24.88
C SER A 264 -10.63 16.57 24.82
N ALA A 265 -11.36 16.87 25.90
CA ALA A 265 -12.26 18.02 25.97
C ALA A 265 -11.54 19.37 25.95
N SER A 266 -10.28 19.43 26.41
CA SER A 266 -9.49 20.66 26.44
C SER A 266 -8.00 20.35 26.58
N VAL A 267 -7.14 21.34 26.33
CA VAL A 267 -5.69 21.22 26.58
C VAL A 267 -5.41 20.86 28.03
N GLN A 268 -6.13 21.47 28.98
CA GLN A 268 -5.94 21.19 30.41
C GLN A 268 -6.35 19.77 30.79
N ALA A 269 -7.37 19.19 30.14
CA ALA A 269 -7.75 17.79 30.35
C ALA A 269 -6.68 16.85 29.77
N LEU A 270 -6.21 17.15 28.56
CA LEU A 270 -5.13 16.44 27.88
C LEU A 270 -3.85 16.40 28.74
N ASP A 271 -3.42 17.55 29.29
CA ASP A 271 -2.23 17.66 30.14
C ASP A 271 -2.35 16.85 31.45
N ARG A 272 -3.57 16.68 31.98
CA ARG A 272 -3.84 15.82 33.15
C ARG A 272 -3.95 14.34 32.78
N GLY A 273 -3.79 13.98 31.51
CA GLY A 273 -3.90 12.61 31.03
C GLY A 273 -5.35 12.13 30.86
N ASP A 274 -6.32 13.04 30.81
CA ASP A 274 -7.72 12.76 30.49
C ASP A 274 -7.94 12.87 28.99
N PHE A 275 -7.58 11.79 28.29
CA PHE A 275 -7.73 11.66 26.85
C PHE A 275 -7.98 10.21 26.45
N ARG A 276 -8.48 10.01 25.24
CA ARG A 276 -8.46 8.74 24.53
C ARG A 276 -7.57 8.84 23.29
N LEU A 277 -6.83 7.78 22.98
CA LEU A 277 -6.06 7.66 21.73
C LEU A 277 -6.79 6.68 20.82
N ARG A 278 -7.45 7.18 19.77
CA ARG A 278 -8.12 6.32 18.78
C ARG A 278 -7.15 5.97 17.67
N VAL A 279 -6.86 4.69 17.51
CA VAL A 279 -6.07 4.21 16.37
C VAL A 279 -6.92 4.28 15.11
N LEU A 280 -6.37 4.89 14.06
CA LEU A 280 -6.98 4.90 12.72
C LEU A 280 -6.38 3.80 11.86
N THR A 281 -5.05 3.76 11.78
CA THR A 281 -4.31 2.76 11.00
C THR A 281 -2.86 2.72 11.44
N VAL A 282 -2.14 1.69 10.98
CA VAL A 282 -0.71 1.49 11.17
C VAL A 282 -0.08 1.23 9.81
N SER A 283 1.07 1.83 9.52
CA SER A 283 1.84 1.49 8.34
C SER A 283 2.79 0.32 8.60
N ARG A 284 3.17 -0.39 7.53
CA ARG A 284 4.15 -1.49 7.60
C ARG A 284 5.57 -1.02 7.91
N SER A 285 5.83 0.28 7.74
CA SER A 285 7.15 0.89 7.84
C SER A 285 7.04 2.38 8.21
N ALA A 286 8.05 2.89 8.91
CA ALA A 286 8.26 4.33 9.03
C ALA A 286 8.33 4.98 7.64
N GLY A 287 7.86 6.23 7.50
CA GLY A 287 7.93 7.00 6.27
C GLY A 287 6.83 6.70 5.25
N SER A 288 6.04 5.64 5.42
CA SER A 288 5.01 5.27 4.44
C SER A 288 3.91 6.33 4.32
N MET A 289 3.38 6.87 5.42
CA MET A 289 2.32 7.88 5.39
C MET A 289 2.89 9.30 5.27
N THR A 290 4.10 9.53 5.75
CA THR A 290 4.70 10.87 5.82
C THR A 290 5.63 11.21 4.66
N GLY A 291 6.14 10.20 3.93
CA GLY A 291 7.22 10.34 2.94
C GLY A 291 6.98 11.36 1.85
N ARG A 292 5.76 11.42 1.30
CA ARG A 292 5.36 12.42 0.31
C ARG A 292 5.56 13.85 0.81
N PHE A 293 5.34 14.08 2.10
CA PHE A 293 5.35 15.40 2.71
C PHE A 293 6.71 15.84 3.23
N TRP A 294 7.77 15.02 3.14
CA TRP A 294 9.10 15.39 3.63
C TRP A 294 9.64 16.68 3.00
N HIS A 295 9.24 17.01 1.77
CA HIS A 295 9.63 18.27 1.12
C HIS A 295 9.08 19.53 1.82
N LEU A 296 8.01 19.41 2.62
CA LEU A 296 7.45 20.49 3.44
C LEU A 296 8.17 20.62 4.79
N PHE A 297 8.98 19.63 5.17
CA PHE A 297 9.67 19.57 6.45
C PHE A 297 11.16 19.18 6.27
N PRO A 298 11.98 20.03 5.64
CA PRO A 298 13.40 19.74 5.43
C PRO A 298 14.13 19.41 6.74
N GLY A 299 14.97 18.38 6.72
CA GLY A 299 15.72 17.87 7.86
C GLY A 299 14.98 16.78 8.66
N THR A 300 13.70 16.51 8.40
CA THR A 300 13.00 15.40 9.06
C THR A 300 13.38 14.04 8.47
N GLU A 301 13.84 14.01 7.23
CA GLU A 301 14.30 12.82 6.53
C GLU A 301 15.47 12.13 7.25
N THR A 302 16.32 12.89 7.97
CA THR A 302 17.46 12.32 8.70
C THR A 302 17.03 11.40 9.83
N ALA A 303 15.84 11.60 10.40
CA ALA A 303 15.28 10.73 11.42
C ALA A 303 14.98 9.31 10.88
N TYR A 304 14.83 9.16 9.55
CA TYR A 304 14.57 7.88 8.90
C TYR A 304 15.86 7.16 8.49
N ALA A 305 16.99 7.87 8.41
CA ALA A 305 18.27 7.30 7.97
C ALA A 305 18.89 6.33 8.97
N SER A 306 18.57 6.45 10.26
CA SER A 306 19.11 5.62 11.35
C SER A 306 18.08 4.63 11.90
N LEU A 307 17.04 4.31 11.13
CA LEU A 307 16.04 3.35 11.56
C LEU A 307 16.63 1.93 11.66
N PRO A 308 16.22 1.13 12.67
CA PRO A 308 16.67 -0.24 12.76
C PRO A 308 16.09 -1.08 11.63
N THR A 309 16.84 -2.07 11.18
CA THR A 309 16.42 -3.08 10.19
C THR A 309 16.04 -4.39 10.87
N VAL A 310 15.39 -5.29 10.15
CA VAL A 310 15.11 -6.67 10.59
C VAL A 310 16.43 -7.41 10.81
N ASP A 311 17.31 -7.36 9.81
CA ASP A 311 18.69 -7.85 9.87
C ASP A 311 19.62 -6.70 10.28
N PRO A 312 20.24 -6.71 11.47
CA PRO A 312 21.09 -5.62 11.95
C PRO A 312 22.28 -5.29 11.04
N GLU A 313 22.70 -6.22 10.19
CA GLU A 313 23.80 -6.01 9.22
C GLU A 313 23.31 -5.39 7.90
N ALA A 314 21.99 -5.25 7.72
CA ALA A 314 21.41 -4.67 6.51
C ALA A 314 21.54 -3.15 6.46
N GLU A 315 21.86 -2.65 5.27
CA GLU A 315 21.77 -1.22 4.96
C GLU A 315 20.34 -0.86 4.51
N LEU A 316 19.81 0.24 5.02
CA LEU A 316 18.58 0.83 4.52
C LEU A 316 18.82 1.54 3.18
N ALA A 317 18.02 1.21 2.18
CA ALA A 317 17.98 1.92 0.90
C ALA A 317 16.54 2.34 0.55
N GLN A 318 16.37 3.45 -0.17
CA GLN A 318 15.05 3.97 -0.51
C GLN A 318 14.54 3.33 -1.80
N LEU A 319 13.35 2.74 -1.76
CA LEU A 319 12.66 2.25 -2.95
C LEU A 319 12.01 3.43 -3.69
N SER A 320 12.30 3.59 -4.97
CA SER A 320 11.67 4.57 -5.87
C SER A 320 11.04 3.86 -7.06
N PHE A 321 9.77 4.17 -7.32
CA PHE A 321 9.03 3.59 -8.42
C PHE A 321 7.81 4.47 -8.75
N HIS A 322 7.28 4.29 -9.95
CA HIS A 322 6.00 4.87 -10.31
C HIS A 322 4.85 3.91 -10.05
N ALA A 323 3.71 4.45 -9.61
CA ALA A 323 2.46 3.71 -9.59
C ALA A 323 2.14 3.12 -10.99
N GLY A 324 1.50 1.96 -11.00
CA GLY A 324 1.00 1.30 -12.21
C GLY A 324 -0.09 2.08 -12.94
N ARG A 325 -0.70 3.08 -12.27
CA ARG A 325 -1.75 3.94 -12.82
C ARG A 325 -1.39 5.41 -12.62
N VAL A 326 -1.53 6.23 -13.67
CA VAL A 326 -1.23 7.67 -13.63
C VAL A 326 -1.92 8.41 -12.49
N PRO A 327 -3.22 8.19 -12.19
CA PRO A 327 -3.89 8.91 -11.10
C PRO A 327 -3.27 8.69 -9.72
N ALA A 328 -2.53 7.59 -9.52
CA ALA A 328 -1.87 7.27 -8.26
C ALA A 328 -0.36 7.65 -8.24
N ASP A 329 0.19 8.20 -9.32
CA ASP A 329 1.63 8.52 -9.43
C ASP A 329 2.07 9.52 -8.34
N LEU A 330 1.19 10.45 -7.98
CA LEU A 330 1.44 11.42 -6.92
C LEU A 330 1.55 10.78 -5.53
N LEU A 331 1.00 9.58 -5.32
CA LEU A 331 1.14 8.86 -4.04
C LEU A 331 2.52 8.23 -3.87
N THR A 332 3.24 7.97 -4.97
CA THR A 332 4.58 7.39 -4.97
C THR A 332 5.72 8.40 -4.90
N ARG A 333 5.41 9.70 -5.01
CA ARG A 333 6.43 10.76 -4.99
C ARG A 333 6.87 11.11 -3.58
N ALA A 334 8.16 11.02 -3.32
CA ALA A 334 8.77 11.36 -2.04
C ALA A 334 10.24 11.74 -2.25
N PRO A 335 10.74 12.84 -1.66
CA PRO A 335 12.15 13.21 -1.73
C PRO A 335 13.08 12.06 -1.34
N GLN A 336 14.29 12.06 -1.89
CA GLN A 336 15.32 11.12 -1.47
C GLN A 336 15.82 11.47 -0.06
N ALA A 337 15.54 10.58 0.90
CA ALA A 337 15.98 10.67 2.29
C ALA A 337 17.22 9.82 2.57
N LEU A 338 17.35 8.69 1.89
CA LEU A 338 18.43 7.72 2.14
C LEU A 338 19.58 7.87 1.14
N PRO A 339 20.83 7.51 1.53
CA PRO A 339 21.99 7.65 0.66
C PRO A 339 21.89 6.86 -0.65
N ARG A 340 21.25 5.68 -0.62
CA ARG A 340 21.07 4.81 -1.79
C ARG A 340 19.60 4.70 -2.17
N VAL A 341 19.34 4.59 -3.47
CA VAL A 341 18.01 4.39 -4.07
C VAL A 341 17.99 3.11 -4.87
N VAL A 342 16.96 2.27 -4.67
CA VAL A 342 16.60 1.17 -5.57
C VAL A 342 15.49 1.65 -6.49
N SER A 343 15.80 1.78 -7.78
CA SER A 343 14.94 2.34 -8.81
C SER A 343 14.24 1.25 -9.62
N VAL A 344 12.91 1.23 -9.61
CA VAL A 344 12.10 0.24 -10.33
C VAL A 344 11.23 0.93 -11.39
N GLY A 345 11.52 0.65 -12.66
CA GLY A 345 10.71 1.13 -13.78
C GLY A 345 10.83 2.64 -14.07
N GLU A 346 11.86 3.30 -13.52
CA GLU A 346 12.17 4.71 -13.76
C GLU A 346 13.35 4.86 -14.72
N PHE A 347 13.44 6.01 -15.39
CA PHE A 347 14.66 6.40 -16.11
C PHE A 347 15.64 7.06 -15.13
N ARG A 348 16.83 6.47 -14.97
CA ARG A 348 17.94 7.05 -14.19
C ARG A 348 19.27 6.75 -14.85
N HIS A 349 20.22 7.68 -14.70
CA HIS A 349 21.61 7.41 -15.06
C HIS A 349 22.25 6.46 -14.03
N PRO A 350 23.05 5.47 -14.47
CA PRO A 350 23.84 4.66 -13.55
C PRO A 350 24.73 5.53 -12.67
N ALA A 351 24.68 5.30 -11.36
CA ALA A 351 25.53 5.98 -10.38
C ALA A 351 25.76 5.03 -9.19
N PRO A 352 26.85 5.18 -8.41
CA PRO A 352 27.16 4.27 -7.30
C PRO A 352 26.05 4.12 -6.25
N HIS A 353 25.21 5.15 -6.10
CA HIS A 353 24.11 5.21 -5.15
C HIS A 353 22.74 4.81 -5.76
N VAL A 354 22.68 4.43 -7.03
CA VAL A 354 21.45 4.01 -7.72
C VAL A 354 21.56 2.54 -8.11
N LEU A 355 20.72 1.72 -7.49
CA LEU A 355 20.59 0.30 -7.78
C LEU A 355 19.33 0.03 -8.60
N PHE A 356 19.37 -1.01 -9.42
CA PHE A 356 18.25 -1.53 -10.20
C PHE A 356 17.99 -3.00 -9.82
N PRO A 357 16.84 -3.59 -10.18
CA PRO A 357 16.54 -5.01 -9.90
C PRO A 357 17.63 -5.99 -10.35
N ARG A 358 18.32 -5.72 -11.47
CA ARG A 358 19.45 -6.51 -11.98
C ARG A 358 20.69 -6.52 -11.07
N ASP A 359 20.82 -5.53 -10.19
CA ASP A 359 21.95 -5.37 -9.27
C ASP A 359 21.66 -6.07 -7.92
N LEU A 360 20.52 -6.75 -7.81
CA LEU A 360 20.01 -7.34 -6.58
C LEU A 360 19.82 -8.85 -6.70
N SER A 361 20.10 -9.55 -5.61
CA SER A 361 19.86 -10.97 -5.45
C SER A 361 19.03 -11.27 -4.20
N VAL A 362 18.39 -12.42 -4.20
CA VAL A 362 17.70 -12.99 -3.04
C VAL A 362 18.56 -14.10 -2.44
N THR A 363 18.59 -14.14 -1.11
CA THR A 363 19.07 -15.28 -0.33
C THR A 363 18.04 -15.65 0.73
N VAL A 364 18.03 -16.91 1.17
CA VAL A 364 17.22 -17.35 2.32
C VAL A 364 18.16 -17.92 3.37
N THR A 365 18.10 -17.36 4.57
CA THR A 365 18.94 -17.76 5.71
C THR A 365 18.07 -17.88 6.96
N GLY A 366 18.08 -19.04 7.63
CA GLY A 366 17.27 -19.29 8.81
C GLY A 366 15.77 -19.21 8.52
N GLY A 367 15.36 -19.63 7.33
CA GLY A 367 13.97 -19.56 6.87
C GLY A 367 13.44 -18.15 6.56
N SER A 368 14.30 -17.13 6.55
CA SER A 368 13.95 -15.75 6.20
C SER A 368 14.58 -15.33 4.89
N ALA A 369 13.76 -14.83 3.96
CA ALA A 369 14.24 -14.25 2.71
C ALA A 369 14.87 -12.87 2.96
N ARG A 370 16.01 -12.61 2.33
CA ARG A 370 16.76 -11.35 2.42
C ARG A 370 17.12 -10.87 1.03
N LEU A 371 17.14 -9.55 0.87
CA LEU A 371 17.67 -8.90 -0.32
C LEU A 371 19.16 -8.59 -0.11
N VAL A 372 19.99 -8.86 -1.10
CA VAL A 372 21.42 -8.52 -1.08
C VAL A 372 21.81 -7.81 -2.37
N GLU A 373 22.79 -6.92 -2.31
CA GLU A 373 23.45 -6.40 -3.50
C GLU A 373 24.29 -7.50 -4.16
N SER A 374 24.06 -7.78 -5.44
CA SER A 374 24.67 -8.95 -6.11
C SER A 374 26.19 -8.92 -6.16
N VAL A 375 26.78 -7.73 -6.24
CA VAL A 375 28.24 -7.55 -6.37
C VAL A 375 28.95 -7.68 -5.03
N THR A 376 28.39 -7.08 -3.99
CA THR A 376 29.04 -6.96 -2.67
C THR A 376 28.56 -8.02 -1.68
N GLY A 377 27.42 -8.65 -1.93
CA GLY A 377 26.73 -9.52 -0.97
C GLY A 377 26.11 -8.75 0.20
N LYS A 378 26.15 -7.42 0.18
CA LYS A 378 25.68 -6.59 1.30
C LYS A 378 24.16 -6.74 1.47
N PRO A 379 23.65 -7.09 2.66
CA PRO A 379 22.21 -7.15 2.89
C PRO A 379 21.56 -5.77 2.79
N LEU A 380 20.37 -5.72 2.21
CA LEU A 380 19.59 -4.50 2.02
C LEU A 380 18.17 -4.69 2.59
N GLU A 381 17.67 -3.63 3.24
CA GLU A 381 16.26 -3.49 3.57
C GLU A 381 15.72 -2.21 2.92
N LEU A 382 14.58 -2.31 2.24
CA LEU A 382 14.07 -1.20 1.46
C LEU A 382 12.98 -0.43 2.19
N LEU A 383 13.21 0.87 2.35
CA LEU A 383 12.22 1.83 2.83
C LEU A 383 11.37 2.30 1.64
N ALA A 384 10.05 2.13 1.73
CA ALA A 384 9.10 2.65 0.74
C ALA A 384 8.34 3.87 1.31
N PRO A 385 8.79 5.10 1.03
CA PRO A 385 8.19 6.32 1.56
C PRO A 385 6.91 6.72 0.81
N THR A 386 5.97 5.79 0.71
CA THR A 386 4.71 5.96 -0.04
C THR A 386 3.53 5.30 0.68
N ALA A 387 2.38 5.97 0.63
CA ALA A 387 1.12 5.48 1.18
C ALA A 387 0.32 4.64 0.17
N ILE A 388 0.91 4.33 -1.00
CA ILE A 388 0.24 3.52 -2.02
C ILE A 388 -0.02 2.11 -1.49
N ASN A 389 -1.18 1.56 -1.84
CA ASN A 389 -1.55 0.21 -1.39
C ASN A 389 -0.73 -0.85 -2.15
N PHE A 390 0.03 -1.65 -1.42
CA PHE A 390 0.82 -2.76 -1.97
C PHE A 390 -0.03 -4.01 -2.23
N LEU A 391 -1.11 -4.22 -1.48
CA LEU A 391 -1.96 -5.41 -1.59
C LEU A 391 -2.93 -5.34 -2.77
N TRP A 392 -3.48 -4.15 -3.05
CA TRP A 392 -4.38 -3.97 -4.19
C TRP A 392 -3.55 -3.91 -5.47
N ASN A 393 -3.50 -5.06 -6.16
CA ASN A 393 -2.65 -5.41 -7.30
C ASN A 393 -2.73 -4.52 -8.56
N ASN A 394 -3.44 -3.39 -8.49
CA ASN A 394 -3.66 -2.48 -9.61
C ASN A 394 -2.81 -1.21 -9.57
N TYR A 395 -2.13 -0.94 -8.44
CA TYR A 395 -1.42 0.33 -8.23
C TYR A 395 0.08 0.16 -8.04
N THR A 396 0.54 -0.93 -7.43
CA THR A 396 1.97 -1.14 -7.13
C THR A 396 2.58 -2.15 -8.12
N PRO A 397 3.66 -1.81 -8.85
CA PRO A 397 4.39 -2.78 -9.66
C PRO A 397 4.81 -4.02 -8.87
N PRO A 398 4.59 -5.26 -9.37
CA PRO A 398 4.94 -6.46 -8.61
C PRO A 398 6.40 -6.55 -8.18
N MET A 399 7.33 -6.05 -9.01
CA MET A 399 8.74 -5.95 -8.63
C MET A 399 8.98 -4.95 -7.49
N ALA A 400 8.34 -3.77 -7.53
CA ALA A 400 8.45 -2.79 -6.44
C ALA A 400 7.84 -3.35 -5.14
N ARG A 401 6.69 -4.01 -5.22
CA ARG A 401 6.07 -4.71 -4.08
C ARG A 401 7.00 -5.78 -3.53
N PHE A 402 7.60 -6.60 -4.39
CA PHE A 402 8.47 -7.70 -3.98
C PHE A 402 9.68 -7.18 -3.22
N LEU A 403 10.36 -6.19 -3.80
CA LEU A 403 11.52 -5.55 -3.21
C LEU A 403 11.18 -4.81 -1.91
N GLY A 404 10.00 -4.18 -1.81
CA GLY A 404 9.56 -3.50 -0.59
C GLY A 404 9.05 -4.42 0.53
N GLU A 405 8.65 -5.65 0.22
CA GLU A 405 8.13 -6.61 1.22
C GLU A 405 9.16 -7.66 1.67
N ILE A 406 10.11 -8.06 0.81
CA ILE A 406 10.93 -9.27 1.00
C ILE A 406 11.71 -9.29 2.33
N SER A 407 12.44 -8.24 2.67
CA SER A 407 13.29 -8.22 3.88
C SER A 407 12.48 -8.25 5.18
N ARG A 408 11.17 -7.96 5.10
CA ARG A 408 10.22 -7.95 6.23
C ARG A 408 9.20 -9.08 6.12
N ALA A 409 9.35 -9.97 5.15
CA ALA A 409 8.36 -10.97 4.78
C ALA A 409 8.09 -12.01 5.87
N ALA A 410 9.04 -12.19 6.80
CA ALA A 410 8.94 -13.09 7.95
C ALA A 410 8.55 -12.37 9.26
N SER A 411 8.50 -11.04 9.29
CA SER A 411 8.16 -10.25 10.47
C SER A 411 6.64 -10.04 10.61
N PRO A 412 6.13 -9.74 11.83
CA PRO A 412 4.76 -9.26 12.00
C PRO A 412 4.46 -8.06 11.12
N GLN A 413 3.37 -8.14 10.36
CA GLN A 413 2.88 -7.02 9.55
C GLN A 413 1.74 -6.34 10.30
N VAL A 414 2.06 -5.25 11.01
CA VAL A 414 1.07 -4.46 11.74
C VAL A 414 0.45 -3.45 10.79
N THR A 415 -0.86 -3.54 10.54
CA THR A 415 -1.56 -2.61 9.64
C THR A 415 -2.84 -2.05 10.26
N TRP A 416 -3.67 -2.91 10.84
CA TRP A 416 -4.85 -2.53 11.63
C TRP A 416 -5.25 -3.71 12.50
N PHE A 417 -6.22 -3.52 13.41
CA PHE A 417 -6.82 -4.64 14.11
C PHE A 417 -7.77 -5.41 13.19
N ASP A 418 -7.37 -6.62 12.81
CA ASP A 418 -8.16 -7.50 11.95
C ASP A 418 -9.15 -8.35 12.76
N TRP A 419 -10.45 -8.09 12.58
CA TRP A 419 -11.54 -8.88 13.17
C TRP A 419 -11.65 -10.30 12.60
N GLY A 420 -10.89 -10.65 11.57
CA GLY A 420 -10.94 -11.97 10.94
C GLY A 420 -12.36 -12.34 10.49
N ALA A 421 -12.78 -13.57 10.75
CA ALA A 421 -14.13 -14.03 10.41
C ALA A 421 -15.25 -13.18 11.06
N ALA A 422 -15.02 -12.61 12.25
CA ALA A 422 -16.00 -11.77 12.94
C ALA A 422 -16.30 -10.47 12.18
N TRP A 423 -15.47 -10.06 11.22
CA TRP A 423 -15.77 -8.94 10.32
C TRP A 423 -17.08 -9.13 9.53
N ALA A 424 -17.53 -10.37 9.32
CA ALA A 424 -18.79 -10.69 8.66
C ALA A 424 -20.04 -10.40 9.51
N LEU A 425 -19.89 -10.25 10.83
CA LEU A 425 -21.01 -9.98 11.74
C LEU A 425 -21.67 -8.62 11.45
N PRO A 426 -22.99 -8.47 11.71
CA PRO A 426 -23.69 -7.20 11.57
C PRO A 426 -23.24 -6.15 12.59
N PHE A 427 -22.59 -6.59 13.67
CA PHE A 427 -22.05 -5.74 14.71
C PHE A 427 -20.71 -6.31 15.21
N THR A 428 -19.75 -5.43 15.48
CA THR A 428 -18.53 -5.74 16.24
C THR A 428 -18.32 -4.65 17.29
N PRO A 429 -18.00 -4.99 18.54
CA PRO A 429 -17.79 -3.99 19.60
C PRO A 429 -16.51 -3.19 19.38
N ALA A 430 -16.38 -2.04 20.02
CA ALA A 430 -15.12 -1.36 20.18
C ALA A 430 -14.16 -2.21 21.03
N LEU A 431 -12.88 -2.21 20.70
CA LEU A 431 -11.84 -2.77 21.56
C LEU A 431 -11.02 -1.64 22.15
N THR A 432 -10.94 -1.63 23.47
CA THR A 432 -10.21 -0.61 24.22
C THR A 432 -9.14 -1.26 25.09
N TYR A 433 -8.04 -0.54 25.31
CA TYR A 433 -6.99 -0.95 26.23
C TYR A 433 -6.41 0.30 26.89
N ARG A 434 -6.47 0.41 28.21
CA ARG A 434 -6.12 1.66 28.92
C ARG A 434 -6.89 2.84 28.34
N ARG A 435 -6.20 3.86 27.80
CA ARG A 435 -6.77 5.04 27.12
C ARG A 435 -6.96 4.84 25.62
N ILE A 436 -6.58 3.69 25.09
CA ILE A 436 -6.54 3.43 23.65
C ILE A 436 -7.88 2.85 23.20
N VAL A 437 -8.38 3.35 22.07
CA VAL A 437 -9.42 2.71 21.27
C VAL A 437 -8.73 2.09 20.07
N LEU A 438 -8.52 0.76 20.10
CA LEU A 438 -7.82 0.02 19.04
C LEU A 438 -8.67 -0.09 17.78
N THR A 439 -9.98 -0.27 17.95
CA THR A 439 -10.97 -0.25 16.89
C THR A 439 -12.31 0.23 17.47
N ALA A 440 -13.05 1.03 16.71
CA ALA A 440 -14.35 1.55 17.11
C ALA A 440 -15.44 0.49 16.92
N ALA A 441 -16.54 0.60 17.67
CA ALA A 441 -17.72 -0.22 17.44
C ALA A 441 -18.23 0.02 16.01
N ARG A 442 -18.73 -1.04 15.37
CA ARG A 442 -19.13 -1.02 13.97
C ARG A 442 -20.45 -1.76 13.79
N TRP A 443 -21.35 -1.16 13.01
CA TRP A 443 -22.62 -1.73 12.58
C TRP A 443 -22.69 -1.82 11.07
N LYS A 444 -23.35 -2.86 10.55
CA LYS A 444 -23.68 -3.01 9.13
C LYS A 444 -25.19 -2.99 8.97
N ILE A 445 -25.69 -2.03 8.21
CA ILE A 445 -27.09 -1.96 7.82
C ILE A 445 -27.24 -2.32 6.35
N ARG A 446 -28.25 -3.14 6.02
CA ARG A 446 -28.55 -3.51 4.64
C ARG A 446 -29.74 -2.70 4.14
N SER A 447 -29.73 -2.33 2.87
CA SER A 447 -30.83 -1.60 2.23
C SER A 447 -32.18 -2.30 2.43
N ARG A 448 -32.21 -3.64 2.33
CA ARG A 448 -33.41 -4.47 2.59
C ARG A 448 -33.99 -4.40 4.01
N THR A 449 -33.28 -3.79 4.97
CA THR A 449 -33.77 -3.58 6.35
C THR A 449 -34.58 -2.29 6.47
N LEU A 450 -34.54 -1.44 5.45
CA LEU A 450 -35.19 -0.14 5.36
C LEU A 450 -36.17 -0.12 4.18
N PRO A 451 -37.12 0.84 4.15
CA PRO A 451 -38.02 1.03 3.02
C PRO A 451 -37.25 1.37 1.74
N HIS A 452 -37.86 1.12 0.59
CA HIS A 452 -37.29 1.46 -0.71
C HIS A 452 -37.08 2.98 -0.84
N ARG A 453 -36.15 3.41 -1.70
CA ARG A 453 -35.78 4.83 -1.87
C ARG A 453 -36.93 5.79 -2.19
N THR A 454 -37.98 5.25 -2.80
CA THR A 454 -39.18 6.01 -3.20
C THR A 454 -40.18 6.20 -2.05
N ALA A 455 -39.95 5.56 -0.90
CA ALA A 455 -40.77 5.74 0.29
C ALA A 455 -40.64 7.19 0.82
N PRO A 456 -41.70 7.74 1.42
CA PRO A 456 -41.62 9.00 2.14
C PRO A 456 -40.51 8.99 3.20
N LEU A 457 -39.80 10.11 3.38
CA LEU A 457 -38.67 10.20 4.30
C LEU A 457 -39.06 9.85 5.74
N HIS A 458 -40.26 10.24 6.21
CA HIS A 458 -40.72 9.93 7.56
C HIS A 458 -40.84 8.42 7.82
N GLU A 459 -41.40 7.66 6.87
CA GLU A 459 -41.52 6.20 6.97
C GLU A 459 -40.12 5.55 7.02
N TRP A 460 -39.20 6.06 6.20
CA TRP A 460 -37.82 5.60 6.18
C TRP A 460 -37.09 5.92 7.49
N ALA A 461 -37.28 7.13 8.03
CA ALA A 461 -36.71 7.58 9.28
C ALA A 461 -37.24 6.78 10.48
N ASP A 462 -38.54 6.49 10.53
CA ASP A 462 -39.15 5.67 11.57
C ASP A 462 -38.55 4.25 11.57
N GLN A 463 -38.43 3.64 10.39
CA GLN A 463 -37.83 2.30 10.26
C GLN A 463 -36.35 2.28 10.62
N LEU A 464 -35.59 3.32 10.26
CA LEU A 464 -34.22 3.48 10.73
C LEU A 464 -34.18 3.65 12.25
N GLY A 465 -35.11 4.42 12.83
CA GLY A 465 -35.26 4.60 14.28
C GLY A 465 -35.50 3.28 15.01
N PHE A 466 -36.40 2.44 14.52
CA PHE A 466 -36.62 1.09 15.04
C PHE A 466 -35.38 0.21 14.93
N TRP A 467 -34.68 0.25 13.79
CA TRP A 467 -33.44 -0.47 13.61
C TRP A 467 -32.35 0.02 14.58
N ARG A 468 -32.20 1.33 14.74
CA ARG A 468 -31.25 1.99 15.64
C ARG A 468 -31.51 1.56 17.08
N ALA A 469 -32.75 1.61 17.53
CA ALA A 469 -33.13 1.18 18.88
C ALA A 469 -32.83 -0.32 19.11
N ARG A 470 -33.16 -1.18 18.13
CA ARG A 470 -32.93 -2.63 18.22
C ARG A 470 -31.44 -3.00 18.24
N MET A 471 -30.65 -2.36 17.37
CA MET A 471 -29.20 -2.60 17.24
C MET A 471 -28.37 -1.72 18.19
N ARG A 472 -29.05 -0.87 18.97
CA ARG A 472 -28.48 0.11 19.91
C ARG A 472 -27.44 1.03 19.25
N VAL A 473 -27.66 1.40 18.00
CA VAL A 473 -26.73 2.26 17.27
C VAL A 473 -26.82 3.68 17.85
N PRO A 474 -25.69 4.38 18.11
CA PRO A 474 -25.74 5.76 18.61
C PRO A 474 -26.34 6.71 17.57
N GLU A 475 -26.74 7.89 18.03
CA GLU A 475 -27.26 8.94 17.14
C GLU A 475 -26.21 9.47 16.17
N ARG A 476 -24.98 9.64 16.65
CA ARG A 476 -23.86 10.08 15.84
C ARG A 476 -22.99 8.90 15.44
N VAL A 477 -22.78 8.76 14.14
CA VAL A 477 -22.00 7.69 13.54
C VAL A 477 -21.06 8.25 12.49
N LEU A 478 -20.08 7.45 12.10
CA LEU A 478 -19.26 7.69 10.93
C LEU A 478 -19.67 6.68 9.85
N LEU A 479 -20.22 7.15 8.74
CA LEU A 479 -20.43 6.34 7.55
C LEU A 479 -19.07 6.12 6.88
N ALA A 480 -18.66 4.85 6.77
CA ALA A 480 -17.37 4.48 6.20
C ALA A 480 -17.51 3.89 4.80
N GLU A 481 -16.69 4.41 3.87
CA GLU A 481 -16.48 3.87 2.53
C GLU A 481 -14.97 3.83 2.28
N ASP A 482 -14.41 2.63 2.16
CA ASP A 482 -12.97 2.39 2.16
C ASP A 482 -12.25 3.08 3.35
N ASP A 483 -11.40 4.06 3.08
CA ASP A 483 -10.67 4.86 4.06
C ASP A 483 -11.38 6.17 4.44
N GLN A 484 -12.47 6.52 3.74
CA GLN A 484 -13.24 7.72 3.99
C GLN A 484 -14.23 7.50 5.13
N GLN A 485 -14.39 8.53 5.97
CA GLN A 485 -15.34 8.54 7.08
C GLN A 485 -16.14 9.84 7.05
N LEU A 486 -17.44 9.73 6.87
CA LEU A 486 -18.37 10.86 6.87
C LEU A 486 -19.16 10.88 8.18
N PRO A 487 -19.01 11.93 9.02
CA PRO A 487 -19.83 12.09 10.21
C PRO A 487 -21.30 12.32 9.84
N LEU A 488 -22.19 11.53 10.43
CA LEU A 488 -23.63 11.67 10.28
C LEU A 488 -24.28 11.80 11.67
N ASP A 489 -25.23 12.72 11.79
CA ASP A 489 -26.14 12.82 12.92
C ASP A 489 -27.51 12.28 12.48
N LEU A 490 -27.84 11.05 12.92
CA LEU A 490 -29.03 10.32 12.48
C LEU A 490 -30.35 10.88 13.02
N SER A 491 -30.36 12.06 13.65
CA SER A 491 -31.57 12.84 13.93
C SER A 491 -31.84 13.94 12.89
N ARG A 492 -30.91 14.20 11.96
CA ARG A 492 -31.04 15.25 10.94
C ARG A 492 -31.48 14.67 9.60
N ASP A 493 -32.59 15.17 9.07
CA ASP A 493 -33.15 14.74 7.78
C ASP A 493 -32.13 14.72 6.62
N VAL A 494 -31.25 15.72 6.55
CA VAL A 494 -30.20 15.78 5.52
C VAL A 494 -29.19 14.62 5.62
N ASP A 495 -28.83 14.21 6.83
CA ASP A 495 -27.88 13.13 7.05
C ASP A 495 -28.55 11.76 6.79
N LEU A 496 -29.86 11.66 7.05
CA LEU A 496 -30.68 10.51 6.67
C LEU A 496 -30.77 10.36 5.14
N ASP A 497 -30.96 11.46 4.42
CA ASP A 497 -30.97 11.47 2.95
C ASP A 497 -29.61 11.02 2.36
N ILE A 498 -28.50 11.45 2.95
CA ILE A 498 -27.15 10.99 2.56
C ILE A 498 -27.01 9.48 2.76
N LEU A 499 -27.38 8.96 3.95
CA LEU A 499 -27.31 7.52 4.22
C LEU A 499 -28.20 6.71 3.26
N ARG A 500 -29.41 7.21 2.97
CA ARG A 500 -30.34 6.60 2.01
C ARG A 500 -29.74 6.55 0.60
N ALA A 501 -29.20 7.67 0.12
CA ALA A 501 -28.56 7.75 -1.19
C ALA A 501 -27.33 6.83 -1.30
N HIS A 502 -26.51 6.75 -0.25
CA HIS A 502 -25.36 5.84 -0.20
C HIS A 502 -25.81 4.37 -0.27
N LEU A 503 -26.84 3.98 0.49
CA LEU A 503 -27.38 2.61 0.46
C LEU A 503 -27.94 2.21 -0.92
N ASP A 504 -28.55 3.15 -1.63
CA ASP A 504 -29.07 2.94 -2.98
C ASP A 504 -27.97 2.84 -4.04
N ALA A 505 -26.92 3.66 -3.90
CA ALA A 505 -25.78 3.67 -4.81
C ALA A 505 -24.83 2.47 -4.58
N SER A 506 -24.78 1.96 -3.36
CA SER A 506 -23.92 0.84 -2.98
C SER A 506 -24.28 -0.43 -3.76
N PRO A 507 -23.35 -1.02 -4.55
CA PRO A 507 -23.61 -2.24 -5.33
C PRO A 507 -24.07 -3.45 -4.50
N PHE A 508 -23.67 -3.49 -3.22
CA PHE A 508 -24.00 -4.58 -2.30
C PHE A 508 -25.21 -4.26 -1.41
N GLY A 509 -25.75 -3.04 -1.49
CA GLY A 509 -26.79 -2.52 -0.59
C GLY A 509 -26.42 -2.62 0.89
N VAL A 510 -25.18 -2.32 1.28
CA VAL A 510 -24.72 -2.36 2.69
C VAL A 510 -23.98 -1.08 3.03
N ALA A 511 -24.37 -0.42 4.11
CA ALA A 511 -23.61 0.68 4.71
C ALA A 511 -22.89 0.20 5.97
N THR A 512 -21.64 0.62 6.13
CA THR A 512 -20.84 0.37 7.33
C THR A 512 -20.78 1.64 8.17
N LEU A 513 -21.27 1.56 9.40
CA LEU A 513 -21.30 2.67 10.35
C LEU A 513 -20.34 2.37 11.50
N HIS A 514 -19.50 3.32 11.87
CA HIS A 514 -18.69 3.28 13.08
C HIS A 514 -19.22 4.22 14.14
N GLU A 515 -18.95 3.92 15.40
CA GLU A 515 -19.21 4.85 16.50
C GLU A 515 -18.43 6.15 16.29
N ALA A 516 -19.13 7.29 16.35
CA ALA A 516 -18.50 8.59 16.25
C ALA A 516 -17.80 8.96 17.58
N PRO A 517 -16.72 9.77 17.54
CA PRO A 517 -16.14 10.33 18.74
C PRO A 517 -17.18 11.10 19.59
N PRO A 518 -17.05 11.11 20.92
CA PRO A 518 -17.91 11.92 21.77
C PRO A 518 -17.91 13.40 21.37
N THR A 519 -19.02 14.10 21.62
CA THR A 519 -19.08 15.56 21.43
C THR A 519 -17.99 16.25 22.23
N GLY A 520 -17.25 17.16 21.59
CA GLY A 520 -16.12 17.86 22.22
C GLY A 520 -14.83 17.05 22.30
N ALA A 521 -14.76 15.86 21.67
CA ALA A 521 -13.53 15.08 21.58
C ALA A 521 -12.34 15.86 21.00
N ASP A 522 -12.59 16.80 20.08
CA ASP A 522 -11.54 17.64 19.49
C ASP A 522 -11.35 18.98 20.24
N GLY A 523 -11.89 19.12 21.45
CA GLY A 523 -11.87 20.37 22.20
C GLY A 523 -10.47 20.86 22.54
N TRP A 524 -9.51 19.95 22.75
CA TRP A 524 -8.10 20.29 22.97
C TRP A 524 -7.43 21.02 21.79
N ILE A 525 -7.95 20.85 20.57
CA ILE A 525 -7.46 21.52 19.34
C ILE A 525 -8.51 22.50 18.78
N GLY A 526 -9.39 23.02 19.64
CA GLY A 526 -10.40 24.01 19.26
C GLY A 526 -11.49 23.46 18.34
N GLY A 527 -11.81 22.17 18.45
CA GLY A 527 -12.84 21.51 17.65
C GLY A 527 -12.42 21.12 16.23
N ARG A 528 -11.12 21.18 15.92
CA ARG A 528 -10.60 20.82 14.59
C ARG A 528 -10.39 19.31 14.47
N ALA A 529 -10.97 18.72 13.44
CA ALA A 529 -10.65 17.34 13.06
C ALA A 529 -9.15 17.23 12.74
N HIS A 530 -8.50 16.18 13.25
CA HIS A 530 -7.07 15.99 13.12
C HIS A 530 -6.73 14.50 13.10
N SER A 531 -5.52 14.21 12.63
CA SER A 531 -4.84 12.93 12.78
C SER A 531 -3.38 13.21 13.08
N ILE A 532 -2.79 12.45 13.99
CA ILE A 532 -1.36 12.47 14.28
C ILE A 532 -0.74 11.22 13.68
N VAL A 533 0.43 11.35 13.07
CA VAL A 533 1.21 10.23 12.56
C VAL A 533 2.51 10.17 13.34
N LEU A 534 2.74 9.05 14.03
CA LEU A 534 3.87 8.84 14.92
C LEU A 534 4.75 7.73 14.37
N PRO A 535 5.94 8.03 13.80
CA PRO A 535 6.95 7.02 13.51
C PRO A 535 7.46 6.41 14.82
N LEU A 536 7.44 5.08 14.90
CA LEU A 536 7.90 4.31 16.05
C LEU A 536 8.92 3.28 15.58
N ALA A 537 9.97 3.09 16.37
CA ALA A 537 10.99 2.08 16.16
C ALA A 537 11.12 1.18 17.37
N ARG A 538 11.48 -0.10 17.16
CA ARG A 538 11.82 -1.00 18.26
C ARG A 538 13.01 -0.42 19.03
N ARG A 539 12.97 -0.51 20.36
CA ARG A 539 14.14 -0.21 21.19
C ARG A 539 15.17 -1.32 20.96
N SER A 540 16.43 -0.92 20.84
CA SER A 540 17.59 -1.81 20.69
C SER A 540 17.74 -2.76 21.87
#